data_AF-A0A7C0W5H2-F1
#
_entry.id   AF-A0A7C0W5H2-F1
#
_cell.length_a   1.000
_cell.length_b   1.000
_cell.length_c   1.000
_cell.angle_alpha   90.00
_cell.angle_beta   90.00
_cell.angle_gamma   90.00
#
_symmetry.space_group_name_H-M   'P 1'
#
loop_
_entity.id
_entity.type
_entity.pdbx_description
1 polymer ?
#
loop_
_entity_poly.entity_id
_entity_poly.type
_entity_poly.pdbx_seq_one_letter_code
_entity_poly.pdbx_strand_id
1 'polypeptide(L)'
;MFEAIEYIEEEVADLPTGSVLERTIGSFYTEAEAVLTARAARAARWGRREYAWWVVRREGEQLASWIADSRSGREFVVDITNGRVVDLV
;
A
#
# COMPACT_ATOMS: atom_id res chain seq x y z
N MET A 1 -13.16 3.60 10.41
CA MET A 1 -11.95 2.79 10.64
C MET A 1 -11.00 3.03 9.47
N PHE A 2 -9.71 2.71 9.62
CA PHE A 2 -8.74 2.67 8.53
C PHE A 2 -8.41 1.22 8.23
N GLU A 3 -8.34 0.85 6.97
CA GLU A 3 -7.90 -0.47 6.53
C GLU A 3 -6.51 -0.36 5.92
N ALA A 4 -5.64 -1.32 6.25
CA ALA A 4 -4.37 -1.53 5.57
C ALA A 4 -4.51 -2.77 4.69
N ILE A 5 -4.23 -2.61 3.41
CA ILE A 5 -4.36 -3.65 2.38
C ILE A 5 -3.02 -3.82 1.70
N GLU A 6 -2.65 -5.05 1.39
CA GLU A 6 -1.58 -5.34 0.46
C GLU A 6 -2.12 -5.98 -0.81
N TYR A 7 -1.53 -5.57 -1.92
CA TYR A 7 -1.74 -6.13 -3.24
C TYR A 7 -0.41 -6.74 -3.67
N ILE A 8 -0.42 -8.01 -4.06
CA ILE A 8 0.78 -8.73 -4.52
C ILE A 8 0.50 -9.31 -5.88
N GLU A 9 1.40 -9.05 -6.80
CA GLU A 9 1.37 -9.55 -8.15
C GLU A 9 2.64 -10.35 -8.42
N GLU A 10 2.47 -11.59 -8.86
CA GLU A 10 3.60 -12.42 -9.27
C GLU A 10 4.24 -11.87 -10.54
N GLU A 11 5.53 -12.12 -10.66
CA GLU A 11 6.36 -11.74 -11.80
C GLU A 11 6.78 -12.98 -12.57
N VAL A 12 6.57 -12.98 -13.89
CA VAL A 12 7.10 -14.01 -14.80
C VAL A 12 7.88 -13.31 -15.91
N ALA A 13 9.16 -13.68 -16.08
CA ALA A 13 10.06 -13.06 -17.06
C ALA A 13 10.13 -11.52 -16.94
N ASP A 14 10.25 -11.02 -15.71
CA ASP A 14 10.34 -9.60 -15.37
C ASP A 14 9.09 -8.76 -15.73
N LEU A 15 7.95 -9.43 -15.95
CA LEU A 15 6.68 -8.79 -16.25
C LEU A 15 5.62 -9.13 -15.20
N PRO A 16 4.77 -8.16 -14.83
CA PRO A 16 3.59 -8.41 -14.02
C PRO A 16 2.65 -9.37 -14.75
N THR A 17 2.12 -10.35 -14.02
CA THR A 17 1.26 -11.40 -14.58
C THR A 17 -0.20 -10.99 -14.78
N GLY A 18 -0.61 -9.84 -14.27
CA GLY A 18 -1.99 -9.37 -14.19
C GLY A 18 -2.79 -10.01 -13.04
N SER A 19 -2.22 -10.99 -12.33
CA SER A 19 -2.90 -11.70 -11.24
C SER A 19 -2.52 -11.08 -9.90
N VAL A 20 -3.44 -10.30 -9.33
CA VAL A 20 -3.23 -9.60 -8.06
C VAL A 20 -3.91 -10.35 -6.92
N LEU A 21 -3.12 -10.79 -5.94
CA LEU A 21 -3.59 -11.25 -4.65
C LEU A 21 -3.80 -10.04 -3.75
N GLU A 22 -5.06 -9.76 -3.42
CA GLU A 22 -5.46 -8.76 -2.43
C GLU A 22 -5.58 -9.40 -1.05
N ARG A 23 -4.97 -8.79 -0.03
CA ARG A 23 -5.09 -9.22 1.36
C ARG A 23 -5.21 -8.01 2.29
N THR A 24 -6.29 -7.97 3.08
CA THR A 24 -6.40 -7.04 4.19
C THR A 24 -5.41 -7.44 5.29
N ILE A 25 -4.47 -6.56 5.60
CA ILE A 25 -3.51 -6.72 6.70
C ILE A 25 -4.23 -6.54 8.04
N GLY A 26 -5.16 -5.58 8.09
CA GLY A 26 -5.98 -5.35 9.26
C GLY A 26 -6.78 -4.05 9.15
N SER A 27 -7.56 -3.80 10.19
CA SER A 27 -8.34 -2.58 10.34
C SER A 27 -8.05 -1.93 11.69
N PHE A 28 -7.90 -0.61 11.67
CA PHE A 28 -7.32 0.19 12.76
C PHE A 28 -8.19 1.41 13.05
N TYR A 29 -8.15 1.89 14.29
CA TYR A 29 -8.92 3.08 14.67
C TYR A 29 -8.31 4.35 14.10
N THR A 30 -6.98 4.40 14.00
CA THR A 30 -6.26 5.58 13.48
C THR A 30 -5.51 5.27 12.19
N GLU A 31 -5.32 6.31 11.37
CA GLU A 31 -4.51 6.23 10.16
C GLU A 31 -3.06 5.88 10.48
N ALA A 32 -2.50 6.48 11.53
CA ALA A 32 -1.12 6.27 11.92
C ALA A 32 -0.81 4.79 12.23
N GLU A 33 -1.71 4.10 12.93
CA GLU A 33 -1.59 2.66 13.21
C GLU A 33 -1.63 1.82 11.92
N ALA A 34 -2.55 2.15 11.02
CA ALA A 34 -2.66 1.47 9.73
C ALA A 34 -1.39 1.66 8.87
N VAL A 35 -0.87 2.88 8.79
CA VAL A 35 0.36 3.20 8.06
C VAL A 35 1.57 2.52 8.68
N LEU A 36 1.72 2.54 10.00
CA LEU A 36 2.81 1.84 10.69
C LEU A 36 2.78 0.34 10.41
N THR A 37 1.60 -0.27 10.42
CA THR A 37 1.44 -1.70 10.14
C THR A 37 1.71 -2.02 8.66
N ALA A 38 1.24 -1.19 7.74
CA ALA A 38 1.52 -1.31 6.32
C ALA A 38 3.03 -1.20 6.01
N ARG A 39 3.73 -0.25 6.65
CA ARG A 39 5.20 -0.14 6.57
C ARG A 39 5.92 -1.38 7.10
N ALA A 40 5.45 -1.97 8.19
CA ALA A 40 6.02 -3.21 8.71
C ALA A 40 5.84 -4.38 7.72
N ALA A 41 4.65 -4.49 7.11
CA ALA A 41 4.38 -5.49 6.07
C ALA A 41 5.28 -5.29 4.83
N ARG A 42 5.51 -4.03 4.44
CA ARG A 42 6.46 -3.65 3.40
C ARG A 42 7.88 -4.08 3.71
N ALA A 43 8.38 -3.74 4.89
CA ALA A 43 9.72 -4.11 5.32
C ALA A 43 9.94 -5.63 5.32
N ALA A 44 8.93 -6.40 5.74
CA ALA A 44 8.97 -7.87 5.72
C ALA A 44 9.05 -8.49 4.31
N ARG A 45 8.76 -7.71 3.26
CA ARG A 45 8.83 -8.12 1.86
C ARG A 45 10.04 -7.55 1.11
N TRP A 46 10.93 -6.83 1.79
CA TRP A 46 12.12 -6.29 1.14
C TRP A 46 12.97 -7.38 0.47
N GLY A 47 13.39 -7.15 -0.79
CA GLY A 47 14.21 -8.09 -1.56
C GLY A 47 13.45 -9.22 -2.26
N ARG A 48 12.11 -9.25 -2.14
CA ARG A 48 11.25 -10.13 -2.93
C ARG A 48 11.09 -9.62 -4.38
N ARG A 49 10.85 -10.53 -5.32
CA ARG A 49 10.73 -10.18 -6.76
C ARG A 49 9.31 -9.74 -7.14
N GLU A 50 8.33 -10.25 -6.41
CA GLU A 50 6.92 -9.92 -6.59
C GLU A 50 6.69 -8.40 -6.59
N TYR A 51 5.83 -7.93 -7.49
CA TYR A 51 5.34 -6.56 -7.42
C TYR A 51 4.32 -6.48 -6.28
N ALA A 52 4.62 -5.67 -5.27
CA ALA A 52 3.69 -5.41 -4.18
C ALA A 52 3.41 -3.92 -3.98
N TRP A 53 2.17 -3.63 -3.59
CA TRP A 53 1.69 -2.33 -3.16
C TRP A 53 1.01 -2.45 -1.80
N TRP A 54 1.15 -1.42 -0.99
CA TRP A 54 0.45 -1.28 0.28
C TRP A 54 -0.40 -0.03 0.23
N VAL A 55 -1.65 -0.17 0.64
CA VAL A 55 -2.64 0.90 0.63
C VAL A 55 -3.23 1.03 2.01
N VAL A 56 -3.30 2.26 2.52
CA VAL A 56 -4.11 2.61 3.67
C VAL A 56 -5.22 3.53 3.20
N ARG A 57 -6.45 3.25 3.61
CA ARG A 57 -7.61 4.09 3.32
C ARG A 57 -8.60 4.05 4.46
N ARG A 58 -9.50 5.01 4.51
CA ARG A 58 -10.66 4.91 5.39
C ARG A 58 -11.61 3.85 4.84
N GLU A 59 -12.18 3.05 5.73
CA GLU A 59 -13.12 2.01 5.34
C GLU A 59 -14.30 2.58 4.54
N GLY A 60 -14.55 2.00 3.37
CA GLY A 60 -15.59 2.44 2.44
C GLY A 60 -15.19 3.61 1.52
N GLU A 61 -14.00 4.20 1.69
CA GLU A 61 -13.48 5.20 0.75
C GLU A 61 -12.81 4.53 -0.45
N GLN A 62 -12.91 5.19 -1.61
CA GLN A 62 -12.18 4.77 -2.82
C GLN A 62 -10.76 5.34 -2.88
N LEU A 63 -10.51 6.42 -2.15
CA LEU A 63 -9.22 7.10 -2.13
C LEU A 63 -8.36 6.54 -1.01
N ALA A 64 -7.11 6.23 -1.34
CA ALA A 64 -6.09 5.89 -0.37
C ALA A 64 -5.65 7.13 0.38
N SER A 65 -5.52 7.07 1.70
CA SER A 65 -4.81 8.12 2.43
C SER A 65 -3.31 7.93 2.32
N TRP A 66 -2.81 6.69 2.17
CA TRP A 66 -1.39 6.40 1.96
C TRP A 66 -1.17 5.21 1.01
N ILE A 67 -0.10 5.27 0.21
CA ILE A 67 0.30 4.24 -0.75
C ILE A 67 1.82 4.06 -0.70
N ALA A 68 2.30 2.83 -0.79
CA ALA A 68 3.72 2.55 -1.08
C ALA A 68 3.87 1.37 -2.03
N ASP A 69 4.99 1.33 -2.75
CA ASP A 69 5.35 0.21 -3.61
C ASP A 69 6.68 -0.44 -3.20
N SER A 70 6.86 -1.67 -3.68
CA SER A 70 7.99 -2.56 -3.41
C SER A 70 9.28 -2.20 -4.14
N ARG A 71 9.23 -1.38 -5.19
CA ARG A 71 10.34 -1.17 -6.15
C ARG A 71 11.02 0.18 -5.99
N SER A 72 10.28 1.21 -5.61
CA SER A 72 10.78 2.60 -5.65
C SER A 72 11.34 3.09 -4.32
N GLY A 73 11.04 2.41 -3.21
CA GLY A 73 11.33 2.95 -1.87
C GLY A 73 10.42 4.12 -1.47
N ARG A 74 9.59 4.65 -2.38
CA ARG A 74 8.76 5.83 -2.16
C ARG A 74 7.48 5.51 -1.40
N GLU A 75 6.93 6.57 -0.82
CA GLU A 75 5.63 6.58 -0.16
C GLU A 75 4.85 7.79 -0.63
N PHE A 76 3.54 7.63 -0.77
CA PHE A 76 2.64 8.66 -1.25
C PHE A 76 1.47 8.82 -0.31
N VAL A 77 0.97 10.05 -0.17
CA VAL A 77 -0.22 10.39 0.61
C VAL A 77 -1.20 11.08 -0.31
N VAL A 78 -2.50 10.86 -0.14
CA VAL A 78 -3.49 11.70 -0.84
C VAL A 78 -3.94 12.82 0.09
N ASP A 79 -3.72 14.06 -0.33
CA ASP A 79 -4.38 15.23 0.23
C ASP A 79 -5.85 15.19 -0.15
N ILE A 80 -6.67 14.63 0.75
CA ILE A 80 -8.11 14.49 0.57
C ILE A 80 -8.87 15.82 0.46
N THR A 81 -8.23 16.94 0.82
CA THR A 81 -8.83 18.28 0.71
C THR A 81 -8.94 18.72 -0.75
N ASN A 82 -8.02 18.27 -1.60
CA ASN A 82 -7.91 18.68 -3.00
C ASN A 82 -7.65 17.53 -3.98
N GLY A 83 -7.61 16.29 -3.51
CA GLY A 83 -7.38 15.07 -4.30
C GLY A 83 -5.96 14.95 -4.85
N ARG A 84 -4.97 15.62 -4.27
CA ARG A 84 -3.58 15.59 -4.77
C ARG A 84 -2.76 14.48 -4.13
N VAL A 85 -1.92 13.84 -4.92
CA VAL A 85 -0.91 12.90 -4.43
C VAL A 85 0.34 13.68 -4.01
N VAL A 86 0.78 13.47 -2.77
CA VAL A 86 1.99 14.05 -2.17
C VAL A 86 3.03 12.95 -1.98
N ASP A 87 4.24 13.17 -2.50
CA ASP A 87 5.38 12.26 -2.33
C ASP A 87 6.09 12.53 -1.00
N LEU A 88 6.28 11.49 -0.19
CA LEU A 88 7.01 11.53 1.07
C LEU A 88 8.44 11.03 0.80
N VAL A 89 9.32 11.98 0.45
CA VAL A 89 10.74 11.72 0.18
C VAL A 89 11.47 11.16 1.40
#